data_AF-A0A6G1HBB8-F1
#
_entry.id   AF-A0A6G1HBB8-F1
#
_cell.length_a   1.000
_cell.length_b   1.000
_cell.length_c   1.000
_cell.angle_alpha   90.00
_cell.angle_beta   90.00
_cell.angle_gamma   90.00
#
_symmetry.space_group_name_H-M   'P 1'
#
loop_
_entity.id
_entity.type
_entity.pdbx_description
1 polymer ?
#
loop_
_entity_poly.entity_id
_entity_poly.type
_entity_poly.pdbx_seq_one_letter_code
_entity_poly.pdbx_strand_id
1 'polypeptide(L)'
;MPSKDASDYILRISAGPSYDPSTHKTVLVNTDEPVHISNEHCEADVWVRVKDYRGLPKNSPTDSPYFHTPQHKTDRSSITFNFTPKHSINGSDLLFGNDFDHPIRDKLPYGFNQIFWAIKQAVDPGLQKDSDADKPWFYGALLSSMNALRIGGTEEEEEEKEEPDPKSKDQDPQIHPLYLEGATASGTTIRSTHTLPTERRARRAHFLSDDFKSSFSFDAGRNYCCDFFNDAIDFNDFTVNLPVSVPILGSKIHLMEYYNGQPVRYVLREGRRGEGEGDGKVLFVVVIELVEKGEEGDGEGEEVEEEEEEGEEKQESETKDEGGRGGGYVDEGVD
;
A
#
# COMPACT_ATOMS: atom_id res chain seq x y z
N MET A 1 -28.15 16.27 -13.27
CA MET A 1 -27.55 14.92 -13.29
C MET A 1 -28.04 14.23 -12.04
N PRO A 2 -28.44 12.93 -12.09
CA PRO A 2 -28.79 12.22 -10.87
C PRO A 2 -27.59 12.28 -9.91
N SER A 3 -27.88 12.51 -8.63
CA SER A 3 -26.91 12.43 -7.55
C SER A 3 -26.27 11.05 -7.58
N LYS A 4 -24.94 10.97 -7.76
CA LYS A 4 -24.18 9.73 -7.60
C LYS A 4 -24.00 9.51 -6.10
N ASP A 5 -24.76 8.60 -5.52
CA ASP A 5 -24.60 8.26 -4.11
C ASP A 5 -23.33 7.41 -3.95
N ALA A 6 -22.53 7.66 -2.91
CA ALA A 6 -21.34 6.86 -2.61
C ALA A 6 -21.69 5.36 -2.48
N SER A 7 -22.90 5.06 -1.98
CA SER A 7 -23.38 3.70 -1.79
C SER A 7 -23.65 2.93 -3.10
N ASP A 8 -23.69 3.59 -4.25
CA ASP A 8 -23.81 2.95 -5.57
C ASP A 8 -22.47 2.41 -6.08
N TYR A 9 -21.35 2.73 -5.41
CA TYR A 9 -20.01 2.36 -5.83
C TYR A 9 -19.34 1.37 -4.88
N ILE A 10 -18.37 0.63 -5.42
CA ILE A 10 -17.46 -0.24 -4.70
C ILE A 10 -16.01 0.09 -5.08
N LEU A 11 -15.11 0.05 -4.10
CA LEU A 11 -13.68 0.28 -4.33
C LEU A 11 -13.05 -0.89 -5.07
N ARG A 12 -12.24 -0.60 -6.07
CA ARG A 12 -11.26 -1.55 -6.63
C ARG A 12 -9.89 -0.90 -6.58
N ILE A 13 -8.90 -1.65 -6.09
CA ILE A 13 -7.54 -1.16 -5.99
C ILE A 13 -6.62 -2.09 -6.77
N SER A 14 -5.80 -1.52 -7.65
CA SER A 14 -4.77 -2.24 -8.41
C SER A 14 -3.45 -1.51 -8.35
N ALA A 15 -2.34 -2.22 -8.54
CA ALA A 15 -1.02 -1.63 -8.61
C ALA A 15 -0.16 -2.28 -9.69
N GLY A 16 0.75 -1.52 -10.29
CA GLY A 16 1.61 -2.03 -11.34
C GLY A 16 2.77 -1.10 -11.73
N PRO A 17 3.60 -1.52 -12.70
CA PRO A 17 4.85 -0.86 -13.04
C PRO A 17 4.70 0.37 -13.95
N SER A 18 3.50 0.66 -14.45
CA SER A 18 3.28 1.71 -15.47
C SER A 18 1.88 2.31 -15.38
N TYR A 19 1.53 3.22 -16.27
CA TYR A 19 0.16 3.74 -16.38
C TYR A 19 -0.81 2.78 -17.06
N ASP A 20 -0.33 1.71 -17.72
CA ASP A 20 -1.17 0.74 -18.43
C ASP A 20 -1.88 -0.20 -17.43
N PRO A 21 -3.21 -0.10 -17.25
CA PRO A 21 -3.93 -0.92 -16.28
C PRO A 21 -3.86 -2.41 -16.58
N SER A 22 -3.59 -2.81 -17.83
CA SER A 22 -3.44 -4.24 -18.19
C SER A 22 -2.19 -4.87 -17.56
N THR A 23 -1.25 -4.06 -17.10
CA THR A 23 -0.02 -4.50 -16.41
C THR A 23 -0.20 -4.60 -14.89
N HIS A 24 -1.36 -4.19 -14.37
CA HIS A 24 -1.60 -4.11 -12.93
C HIS A 24 -2.10 -5.44 -12.37
N LYS A 25 -1.81 -5.65 -11.10
CA LYS A 25 -2.40 -6.71 -10.28
C LYS A 25 -3.38 -6.11 -9.29
N THR A 26 -4.44 -6.86 -8.98
CA THR A 26 -5.36 -6.53 -7.89
C THR A 26 -4.58 -6.47 -6.58
N VAL A 27 -4.83 -5.42 -5.78
CA VAL A 27 -4.28 -5.33 -4.42
C VAL A 27 -5.19 -6.08 -3.46
N LEU A 28 -4.62 -7.01 -2.68
CA LEU A 28 -5.31 -7.66 -1.57
C LEU A 28 -5.30 -6.71 -0.36
N VAL A 29 -6.38 -5.93 -0.24
CA VAL A 29 -6.43 -4.83 0.75
C VAL A 29 -6.43 -5.40 2.16
N ASN A 30 -5.69 -4.75 3.07
CA ASN A 30 -5.57 -5.11 4.49
C ASN A 30 -4.88 -6.45 4.80
N THR A 31 -4.39 -7.19 3.80
CA THR A 31 -3.55 -8.39 4.01
C THR A 31 -2.07 -8.02 4.16
N ASP A 32 -1.25 -9.01 4.50
CA ASP A 32 0.21 -8.95 4.51
C ASP A 32 0.85 -9.28 3.15
N GLU A 33 0.04 -9.61 2.14
CA GLU A 33 0.50 -9.92 0.79
C GLU A 33 0.70 -8.65 -0.05
N PRO A 34 1.93 -8.32 -0.47
CA PRO A 34 2.17 -7.17 -1.34
C PRO A 34 1.79 -7.46 -2.79
N VAL A 35 1.54 -6.39 -3.54
CA VAL A 35 1.77 -6.40 -4.98
C VAL A 35 3.25 -6.16 -5.24
N HIS A 36 3.94 -7.22 -5.67
CA HIS A 36 5.32 -7.14 -6.14
C HIS A 36 5.40 -6.52 -7.55
N ILE A 37 6.28 -5.53 -7.71
CA ILE A 37 6.47 -4.73 -8.91
C ILE A 37 7.96 -4.70 -9.27
N SER A 38 8.27 -5.12 -10.49
CA SER A 38 9.62 -5.09 -11.06
C SER A 38 9.57 -4.43 -12.44
N ASN A 39 10.41 -3.43 -12.67
CA ASN A 39 10.59 -2.80 -13.97
C ASN A 39 12.04 -2.33 -14.17
N GLU A 40 12.32 -1.56 -15.22
CA GLU A 40 13.68 -1.07 -15.49
C GLU A 40 14.22 -0.05 -14.46
N HIS A 41 13.38 0.48 -13.58
CA HIS A 41 13.73 1.56 -12.65
C HIS A 41 13.78 1.12 -11.19
N CYS A 42 13.01 0.12 -10.78
CA CYS A 42 13.01 -0.37 -9.40
C CYS A 42 12.53 -1.82 -9.26
N GLU A 43 12.85 -2.40 -8.11
CA GLU A 43 12.09 -3.45 -7.45
C GLU A 43 11.26 -2.83 -6.34
N ALA A 44 10.01 -3.23 -6.15
CA ALA A 44 9.14 -2.70 -5.10
C ALA A 44 8.06 -3.69 -4.66
N ASP A 45 7.70 -3.62 -3.39
CA ASP A 45 6.51 -4.28 -2.85
C ASP A 45 5.57 -3.22 -2.29
N VAL A 46 4.29 -3.31 -2.65
CA VAL A 46 3.27 -2.31 -2.30
C VAL A 46 2.10 -2.95 -1.55
N TRP A 47 1.74 -2.37 -0.42
CA TRP A 47 0.57 -2.71 0.39
C TRP A 47 -0.36 -1.52 0.47
N VAL A 48 -1.67 -1.78 0.40
CA VAL A 48 -2.71 -0.77 0.62
C VAL A 48 -3.63 -1.23 1.74
N ARG A 49 -3.87 -0.32 2.69
CA ARG A 49 -4.78 -0.55 3.81
C ARG A 49 -5.88 0.49 3.80
N VAL A 50 -7.10 0.04 4.03
CA VAL A 50 -8.29 0.89 4.12
C VAL A 50 -9.11 0.43 5.32
N LYS A 51 -9.35 1.34 6.24
CA LYS A 51 -10.14 1.03 7.44
C LYS A 51 -11.60 0.82 7.04
N ASP A 52 -12.27 -0.14 7.68
CA ASP A 52 -13.67 -0.50 7.40
C ASP A 52 -13.91 -0.86 5.92
N TYR A 53 -12.95 -1.52 5.27
CA TYR A 53 -12.94 -1.83 3.83
C TYR A 53 -14.19 -2.60 3.38
N ARG A 54 -14.76 -2.19 2.22
CA ARG A 54 -15.94 -2.80 1.60
C ARG A 54 -15.79 -2.94 0.08
N GLY A 55 -14.56 -3.09 -0.40
CA GLY A 55 -14.22 -3.11 -1.82
C GLY A 55 -14.06 -4.51 -2.41
N LEU A 56 -13.37 -4.55 -3.55
CA LEU A 56 -12.95 -5.76 -4.27
C LEU A 56 -11.45 -6.01 -4.10
N PRO A 57 -11.01 -7.26 -3.91
CA PRO A 57 -11.84 -8.47 -3.89
C PRO A 57 -12.61 -8.60 -2.56
N LYS A 58 -13.80 -9.22 -2.61
CA LYS A 58 -14.75 -9.26 -1.48
C LYS A 58 -14.24 -10.04 -0.26
N ASN A 59 -13.26 -10.91 -0.48
CA ASN A 59 -12.61 -11.72 0.54
C ASN A 59 -11.46 -10.97 1.27
N SER A 60 -11.07 -9.76 0.83
CA SER A 60 -10.10 -8.95 1.55
C SER A 60 -10.64 -8.55 2.94
N PRO A 61 -9.82 -8.59 4.00
CA PRO A 61 -10.25 -8.20 5.34
C PRO A 61 -10.81 -6.78 5.40
N THR A 62 -11.87 -6.60 6.19
CA THR A 62 -12.48 -5.27 6.40
C THR A 62 -11.63 -4.33 7.26
N ASP A 63 -10.67 -4.86 8.02
CA ASP A 63 -9.80 -4.10 8.92
C ASP A 63 -8.40 -4.72 8.95
N SER A 64 -7.42 -3.97 9.44
CA SER A 64 -6.02 -4.41 9.55
C SER A 64 -5.47 -4.15 10.96
N PRO A 65 -4.67 -5.09 11.54
CA PRO A 65 -3.94 -4.87 12.79
C PRO A 65 -3.13 -3.56 12.82
N TYR A 66 -2.71 -3.07 11.65
CA TYR A 66 -2.06 -1.77 11.46
C TYR A 66 -2.82 -0.62 12.18
N PHE A 67 -4.14 -0.52 12.00
CA PHE A 67 -4.97 0.56 12.56
C PHE A 67 -5.14 0.49 14.08
N HIS A 68 -4.67 -0.56 14.73
CA HIS A 68 -4.80 -0.77 16.17
C HIS A 68 -3.52 -0.40 16.92
N THR A 69 -2.41 -0.23 16.18
CA THR A 69 -1.14 0.25 16.72
C THR A 69 -1.29 1.69 17.25
N PRO A 70 -0.55 2.09 18.31
CA PRO A 70 -0.64 3.42 18.89
C PRO A 70 -0.47 4.58 17.90
N GLN A 71 0.36 4.39 16.87
CA GLN A 71 0.71 5.42 15.89
C GLN A 71 -0.36 5.62 14.81
N HIS A 72 -1.25 4.65 14.61
CA HIS A 72 -2.14 4.59 13.44
C HIS A 72 -3.64 4.50 13.79
N LYS A 73 -4.01 4.69 15.07
CA LYS A 73 -5.42 4.60 15.55
C LYS A 73 -6.40 5.51 14.83
N THR A 74 -5.92 6.67 14.40
CA THR A 74 -6.72 7.69 13.71
C THR A 74 -6.71 7.54 12.21
N ASP A 75 -5.78 6.76 11.66
CA ASP A 75 -5.59 6.65 10.22
C ASP A 75 -6.79 5.93 9.60
N ARG A 76 -7.13 6.34 8.38
CA ARG A 76 -8.19 5.73 7.58
C ARG A 76 -7.65 4.93 6.42
N SER A 77 -6.44 5.24 5.98
CA SER A 77 -5.76 4.51 4.92
C SER A 77 -4.25 4.58 5.05
N SER A 78 -3.57 3.60 4.45
CA SER A 78 -2.12 3.66 4.20
C SER A 78 -1.79 3.12 2.80
N ILE A 79 -0.77 3.71 2.18
CA ILE A 79 -0.01 3.12 1.08
C ILE A 79 1.40 2.93 1.62
N THR A 80 1.72 1.70 1.92
CA THR A 80 3.00 1.28 2.50
C THR A 80 3.78 0.57 1.41
N PHE A 81 5.06 0.87 1.24
CA PHE A 81 5.86 0.20 0.23
C PHE A 81 7.33 0.15 0.62
N ASN A 82 8.03 -0.87 0.15
CA ASN A 82 9.48 -0.82 0.04
C ASN A 82 9.86 -0.70 -1.44
N PHE A 83 10.99 -0.08 -1.73
CA PHE A 83 11.52 -0.05 -3.07
C PHE A 83 13.05 0.00 -3.07
N THR A 84 13.63 -0.61 -4.09
CA THR A 84 15.06 -0.62 -4.37
C THR A 84 15.27 -0.01 -5.76
N PRO A 85 15.84 1.20 -5.86
CA PRO A 85 16.13 1.83 -7.14
C PRO A 85 17.18 1.04 -7.93
N LYS A 86 17.02 0.90 -9.25
CA LYS A 86 18.03 0.28 -10.13
C LYS A 86 19.09 1.28 -10.61
N HIS A 87 18.87 2.55 -10.38
CA HIS A 87 19.82 3.65 -10.59
C HIS A 87 19.67 4.69 -9.48
N SER A 88 20.71 5.49 -9.25
CA SER A 88 20.63 6.55 -8.23
C SER A 88 19.67 7.67 -8.66
N ILE A 89 18.81 8.11 -7.75
CA ILE A 89 17.80 9.15 -7.99
C ILE A 89 18.05 10.32 -7.03
N ASN A 90 18.08 11.56 -7.54
CA ASN A 90 18.23 12.72 -6.67
C ASN A 90 17.00 12.88 -5.76
N GLY A 91 17.23 13.28 -4.51
CA GLY A 91 16.16 13.49 -3.53
C GLY A 91 15.13 14.57 -3.92
N SER A 92 15.48 15.45 -4.87
CA SER A 92 14.58 16.46 -5.43
C SER A 92 13.63 15.92 -6.49
N ASP A 93 14.02 14.82 -7.14
CA ASP A 93 13.43 14.30 -8.37
C ASP A 93 12.58 13.04 -8.10
N LEU A 94 12.74 12.38 -6.96
CA LEU A 94 11.84 11.29 -6.56
C LEU A 94 10.57 11.86 -5.92
N LEU A 95 9.46 11.74 -6.64
CA LEU A 95 8.17 12.32 -6.29
C LEU A 95 7.15 11.22 -5.98
N PHE A 96 6.27 11.53 -5.03
CA PHE A 96 5.08 10.73 -4.74
C PHE A 96 3.85 11.63 -4.67
N GLY A 97 2.72 11.13 -5.16
CA GLY A 97 1.46 11.87 -5.14
C GLY A 97 0.51 11.41 -6.22
N ASN A 98 -0.37 12.30 -6.68
CA ASN A 98 -1.46 11.99 -7.58
C ASN A 98 -1.34 12.70 -8.93
N ASP A 99 -1.83 12.06 -9.99
CA ASP A 99 -2.07 12.67 -11.29
C ASP A 99 -3.39 12.18 -11.89
N PHE A 100 -3.84 12.85 -12.95
CA PHE A 100 -5.09 12.54 -13.63
C PHE A 100 -4.95 12.68 -15.14
N ASP A 101 -5.67 11.83 -15.88
CA ASP A 101 -5.67 11.80 -17.34
C ASP A 101 -6.44 12.96 -17.99
N HIS A 102 -7.39 13.55 -17.26
CA HIS A 102 -8.30 14.58 -17.74
C HIS A 102 -8.46 15.73 -16.75
N PRO A 103 -8.84 16.94 -17.25
CA PRO A 103 -8.92 18.13 -16.42
C PRO A 103 -9.92 17.97 -15.27
N ILE A 104 -9.53 18.45 -14.08
CA ILE A 104 -10.39 18.49 -12.89
C ILE A 104 -10.81 19.92 -12.50
N ARG A 105 -10.29 20.95 -13.17
CA ARG A 105 -10.50 22.38 -12.83
C ARG A 105 -11.97 22.80 -12.69
N ASP A 106 -12.85 22.22 -13.49
CA ASP A 106 -14.31 22.48 -13.44
C ASP A 106 -15.06 21.59 -12.42
N LYS A 107 -14.31 20.78 -11.68
CA LYS A 107 -14.77 19.79 -10.68
C LYS A 107 -14.14 20.03 -9.31
N LEU A 108 -13.47 21.16 -9.10
CA LEU A 108 -12.88 21.45 -7.79
C LEU A 108 -13.92 22.07 -6.85
N PRO A 109 -13.91 21.70 -5.56
CA PRO A 109 -14.74 22.36 -4.54
C PRO A 109 -14.49 23.87 -4.52
N TYR A 110 -15.54 24.64 -4.23
CA TYR A 110 -15.37 26.07 -3.98
C TYR A 110 -14.37 26.29 -2.84
N GLY A 111 -13.43 27.22 -3.02
CA GLY A 111 -12.37 27.45 -2.03
C GLY A 111 -11.25 26.40 -2.05
N PHE A 112 -11.10 25.60 -3.13
CA PHE A 112 -10.10 24.55 -3.25
C PHE A 112 -8.68 24.94 -2.81
N ASN A 113 -8.22 26.16 -3.09
CA ASN A 113 -6.88 26.59 -2.65
C ASN A 113 -6.71 26.64 -1.11
N GLN A 114 -7.78 26.93 -0.36
CA GLN A 114 -7.76 26.90 1.12
C GLN A 114 -7.77 25.44 1.63
N ILE A 115 -8.55 24.58 0.98
CA ILE A 115 -8.59 23.13 1.26
C ILE A 115 -7.21 22.53 1.01
N PHE A 116 -6.62 22.81 -0.14
CA PHE A 116 -5.28 22.35 -0.51
C PHE A 116 -4.22 22.84 0.50
N TRP A 117 -4.27 24.12 0.90
CA TRP A 117 -3.36 24.62 1.92
C TRP A 117 -3.48 23.85 3.25
N ALA A 118 -4.69 23.50 3.67
CA ALA A 118 -4.90 22.73 4.89
C ALA A 118 -4.45 21.26 4.76
N ILE A 119 -4.69 20.63 3.61
CA ILE A 119 -4.13 19.31 3.29
C ILE A 119 -2.61 19.36 3.36
N LYS A 120 -1.98 20.44 2.88
CA LYS A 120 -0.53 20.60 3.04
C LYS A 120 -0.08 20.65 4.49
N GLN A 121 -0.80 21.36 5.35
CA GLN A 121 -0.42 21.48 6.75
C GLN A 121 -0.63 20.18 7.55
N ALA A 122 -1.69 19.43 7.23
CA ALA A 122 -2.10 18.26 7.98
C ALA A 122 -1.54 16.95 7.42
N VAL A 123 -1.57 16.78 6.09
CA VAL A 123 -1.24 15.54 5.41
C VAL A 123 0.17 15.61 4.86
N ASP A 124 0.43 16.49 3.89
CA ASP A 124 1.71 16.56 3.15
C ASP A 124 2.24 17.99 2.96
N PRO A 125 3.25 18.43 3.75
CA PRO A 125 3.79 19.79 3.65
C PRO A 125 4.60 20.01 2.36
N GLY A 126 5.10 18.94 1.74
CA GLY A 126 5.87 18.96 0.50
C GLY A 126 5.01 19.04 -0.76
N LEU A 127 3.69 18.81 -0.64
CA LEU A 127 2.78 18.72 -1.77
C LEU A 127 2.72 20.03 -2.57
N GLN A 128 2.86 19.92 -3.88
CA GLN A 128 2.64 20.98 -4.85
C GLN A 128 1.52 20.54 -5.79
N LYS A 129 1.01 21.46 -6.61
CA LYS A 129 -0.05 21.14 -7.56
C LYS A 129 0.04 21.95 -8.83
N ASP A 130 -0.45 21.36 -9.91
CA ASP A 130 -1.06 22.08 -11.03
C ASP A 130 -2.45 21.48 -11.26
N SER A 131 -3.47 22.12 -10.67
CA SER A 131 -4.85 21.65 -10.75
C SER A 131 -5.61 22.21 -11.96
N ASP A 132 -5.00 23.16 -12.67
CA ASP A 132 -5.63 23.87 -13.78
C ASP A 132 -5.19 23.29 -15.15
N ALA A 133 -4.12 22.50 -15.16
CA ALA A 133 -3.65 21.76 -16.32
C ALA A 133 -4.68 20.77 -16.89
N ASP A 134 -4.51 20.43 -18.17
CA ASP A 134 -5.33 19.41 -18.82
C ASP A 134 -5.07 17.99 -18.27
N LYS A 135 -3.85 17.78 -17.77
CA LYS A 135 -3.44 16.61 -17.00
C LYS A 135 -2.97 17.07 -15.62
N PRO A 136 -3.90 17.28 -14.68
CA PRO A 136 -3.57 17.88 -13.40
C PRO A 136 -2.78 16.91 -12.54
N TRP A 137 -2.01 17.46 -11.60
CA TRP A 137 -1.17 16.68 -10.70
C TRP A 137 -1.02 17.33 -9.32
N PHE A 138 -0.72 16.50 -8.33
CA PHE A 138 -0.44 16.84 -6.94
C PHE A 138 0.74 16.00 -6.47
N TYR A 139 1.95 16.55 -6.48
CA TYR A 139 3.18 15.82 -6.14
C TYR A 139 3.97 16.53 -5.06
N GLY A 140 4.56 15.75 -4.16
CA GLY A 140 5.62 16.20 -3.27
C GLY A 140 6.87 15.34 -3.44
N ALA A 141 8.01 15.87 -3.01
CA ALA A 141 9.23 15.08 -2.95
C ALA A 141 9.06 13.98 -1.89
N LEU A 142 9.43 12.73 -2.22
CA LEU A 142 9.24 11.56 -1.36
C LEU A 142 9.76 11.82 0.07
N LEU A 143 10.92 12.46 0.17
CA LEU A 143 11.60 12.83 1.41
C LEU A 143 10.80 13.76 2.33
N SER A 144 9.88 14.56 1.79
CA SER A 144 8.98 15.43 2.56
C SER A 144 7.56 14.89 2.69
N SER A 145 7.13 14.07 1.72
CA SER A 145 5.76 13.55 1.64
C SER A 145 5.52 12.38 2.57
N MET A 146 6.44 11.41 2.61
CA MET A 146 6.25 10.17 3.39
C MET A 146 6.15 10.46 4.88
N ASN A 147 5.18 9.82 5.54
CA ASN A 147 5.01 9.91 6.99
C ASN A 147 6.16 9.19 7.71
N ALA A 148 6.52 7.98 7.26
CA ALA A 148 7.70 7.26 7.72
C ALA A 148 8.66 6.98 6.56
N LEU A 149 9.96 7.14 6.81
CA LEU A 149 11.02 6.73 5.91
C LEU A 149 12.07 5.94 6.69
N ARG A 150 12.33 4.71 6.24
CA ARG A 150 13.39 3.85 6.73
C ARG A 150 14.41 3.61 5.63
N ILE A 151 15.67 3.91 5.93
CA ILE A 151 16.79 3.63 5.00
C ILE A 151 17.38 2.26 5.36
N GLY A 152 17.24 1.30 4.45
CA GLY A 152 17.71 -0.08 4.61
C GLY A 152 19.18 -0.28 4.23
N GLY A 153 19.57 -1.55 4.09
CA GLY A 153 20.88 -1.95 3.57
C GLY A 153 20.91 -1.92 2.04
N THR A 154 22.07 -2.22 1.47
CA THR A 154 22.16 -2.60 0.06
C THR A 154 21.66 -4.04 -0.15
N GLU A 155 21.36 -4.42 -1.38
CA GLU A 155 21.02 -5.81 -1.75
C GLU A 155 22.06 -6.80 -1.18
N GLU A 156 23.36 -6.52 -1.34
CA GLU A 156 24.44 -7.32 -0.77
C GLU A 156 24.32 -7.48 0.77
N GLU A 157 23.97 -6.41 1.49
CA GLU A 157 23.81 -6.45 2.95
C GLU A 157 22.52 -7.15 3.42
N GLU A 158 21.54 -7.31 2.53
CA GLU A 158 20.29 -8.02 2.78
C GLU A 158 20.44 -9.52 2.45
N GLU A 159 21.16 -9.85 1.38
CA GLU A 159 21.54 -11.23 1.03
C GLU A 159 22.49 -11.86 2.07
N GLU A 160 23.41 -11.09 2.65
CA GLU A 160 24.28 -11.57 3.73
C GLU A 160 23.54 -11.88 5.05
N LYS A 161 22.25 -11.52 5.16
CA LYS A 161 21.40 -11.72 6.35
C LYS A 161 20.40 -12.86 6.24
N GLU A 162 20.65 -13.86 5.39
CA GLU A 162 19.78 -15.06 5.28
C GLU A 162 19.56 -15.85 6.59
N GLU A 163 20.28 -15.55 7.68
CA GLU A 163 19.88 -15.94 9.03
C GLU A 163 18.97 -14.85 9.64
N PRO A 164 17.67 -15.10 9.86
CA PRO A 164 16.77 -14.11 10.45
C PRO A 164 17.32 -13.69 11.81
N ASP A 165 17.60 -12.40 12.00
CA ASP A 165 18.02 -11.88 13.31
C ASP A 165 16.93 -12.21 14.34
N PRO A 166 17.17 -13.13 15.31
CA PRO A 166 16.17 -13.51 16.32
C PRO A 166 15.88 -12.38 17.31
N LYS A 167 16.43 -11.17 17.08
CA LYS A 167 16.22 -9.95 17.87
C LYS A 167 15.39 -8.88 17.17
N SER A 168 14.76 -9.13 16.01
CA SER A 168 13.62 -8.30 15.58
C SER A 168 12.35 -8.65 16.39
N LYS A 169 12.45 -8.65 17.72
CA LYS A 169 11.37 -8.98 18.67
C LYS A 169 10.35 -7.85 18.87
N ASP A 170 10.40 -6.82 18.04
CA ASP A 170 9.50 -5.66 18.11
C ASP A 170 8.46 -5.63 16.97
N GLN A 171 8.45 -6.63 16.08
CA GLN A 171 7.38 -6.79 15.10
C GLN A 171 6.48 -7.92 15.56
N ASP A 172 5.25 -7.56 15.94
CA ASP A 172 4.17 -8.52 16.08
C ASP A 172 4.01 -9.22 14.71
N PRO A 173 4.18 -10.55 14.62
CA PRO A 173 4.10 -11.29 13.35
C PRO A 173 2.74 -11.12 12.64
N GLN A 174 1.74 -10.53 13.32
CA GLN A 174 0.45 -10.19 12.73
C GLN A 174 0.41 -8.80 12.04
N ILE A 175 1.46 -7.98 12.16
CA ILE A 175 1.51 -6.59 11.67
C ILE A 175 2.68 -6.40 10.68
N HIS A 176 2.55 -6.96 9.48
CA HIS A 176 3.53 -6.75 8.42
C HIS A 176 2.91 -6.09 7.16
N PRO A 177 3.62 -5.12 6.53
CA PRO A 177 4.71 -4.29 7.08
C PRO A 177 4.21 -3.08 7.89
N LEU A 178 4.82 -2.85 9.05
CA LEU A 178 4.73 -1.61 9.83
C LEU A 178 6.08 -0.89 9.79
N TYR A 179 6.20 0.18 8.99
CA TYR A 179 7.45 0.92 8.87
C TYR A 179 7.52 2.11 9.82
N LEU A 180 8.59 2.13 10.62
CA LEU A 180 8.93 3.26 11.49
C LEU A 180 10.12 4.03 10.93
N GLU A 181 10.10 5.34 11.17
CA GLU A 181 11.18 6.25 10.83
C GLU A 181 12.52 5.76 11.38
N GLY A 182 13.55 5.78 10.54
CA GLY A 182 14.89 5.41 10.99
C GLY A 182 15.71 4.79 9.89
N ALA A 183 16.57 3.86 10.26
CA ALA A 183 17.41 3.10 9.35
C ALA A 183 17.84 1.77 9.97
N THR A 184 18.33 0.87 9.12
CA THR A 184 19.07 -0.34 9.47
C THR A 184 20.39 -0.37 8.71
N ALA A 185 21.29 -1.28 9.10
CA ALA A 185 22.51 -1.57 8.34
C ALA A 185 23.30 -0.30 7.97
N SER A 186 23.88 -0.22 6.76
CA SER A 186 24.59 0.99 6.31
C SER A 186 23.69 2.21 6.11
N GLY A 187 22.35 2.05 6.08
CA GLY A 187 21.41 3.17 6.10
C GLY A 187 21.57 4.06 7.33
N THR A 188 22.05 3.53 8.46
CA THR A 188 22.34 4.33 9.66
C THR A 188 23.42 5.38 9.41
N THR A 189 24.47 5.02 8.66
CA THR A 189 25.54 5.93 8.25
C THR A 189 25.00 7.02 7.33
N ILE A 190 24.10 6.69 6.39
CA ILE A 190 23.46 7.70 5.51
C ILE A 190 22.71 8.73 6.35
N ARG A 191 21.90 8.30 7.33
CA ARG A 191 21.20 9.23 8.22
C ARG A 191 22.16 10.14 8.98
N SER A 192 23.25 9.60 9.50
CA SER A 192 24.26 10.39 10.23
C SER A 192 24.96 11.39 9.32
N THR A 193 25.38 10.98 8.12
CA THR A 193 26.06 11.84 7.14
C THR A 193 25.19 13.02 6.72
N HIS A 194 23.90 12.78 6.45
CA HIS A 194 22.95 13.84 6.10
C HIS A 194 22.35 14.55 7.32
N THR A 195 22.78 14.20 8.55
CA THR A 195 22.26 14.77 9.80
C THR A 195 20.73 14.71 9.88
N LEU A 196 20.13 13.59 9.44
CA LEU A 196 18.68 13.46 9.34
C LEU A 196 18.03 13.46 10.72
N PRO A 197 16.99 14.30 10.95
CA PRO A 197 16.24 14.28 12.19
C PRO A 197 15.66 12.89 12.49
N THR A 198 15.63 12.48 13.76
CA THR A 198 15.06 11.19 14.18
C THR A 198 13.53 11.17 14.09
N GLU A 199 12.88 12.32 14.32
CA GLU A 199 11.43 12.45 14.31
C GLU A 199 10.87 12.67 12.90
N ARG A 200 9.84 11.91 12.54
CA ARG A 200 9.12 11.96 11.25
C ARG A 200 8.80 13.38 10.81
N ARG A 201 8.13 14.15 11.68
CA ARG A 201 7.72 15.54 11.39
C ARG A 201 8.92 16.45 11.15
N ALA A 202 10.01 16.25 11.88
CA ALA A 202 11.23 17.04 11.72
C ALA A 202 11.97 16.67 10.43
N ARG A 203 12.05 15.38 10.05
CA ARG A 203 12.60 14.97 8.74
C ARG A 203 11.81 15.62 7.60
N ARG A 204 10.48 15.54 7.64
CA ARG A 204 9.64 16.11 6.59
C ARG A 204 9.85 17.61 6.44
N ALA A 205 9.94 18.33 7.56
CA ALA A 205 10.26 19.75 7.59
C ALA A 205 11.67 20.07 7.05
N HIS A 206 12.67 19.25 7.42
CA HIS A 206 14.04 19.37 6.91
C HIS A 206 14.08 19.31 5.38
N PHE A 207 13.38 18.35 4.78
CA PHE A 207 13.31 18.21 3.33
C PHE A 207 12.32 19.15 2.63
N LEU A 208 11.76 20.16 3.32
CA LEU A 208 11.11 21.27 2.61
C LEU A 208 12.14 22.17 1.91
N SER A 209 13.40 22.20 2.38
CA SER A 209 14.50 22.91 1.72
C SER A 209 14.98 22.19 0.47
N ASP A 210 15.07 22.91 -0.65
CA ASP A 210 15.61 22.36 -1.90
C ASP A 210 17.10 22.00 -1.81
N ASP A 211 17.88 22.67 -0.96
CA ASP A 211 19.30 22.32 -0.71
C ASP A 211 19.42 20.96 -0.02
N PHE A 212 18.57 20.68 0.98
CA PHE A 212 18.58 19.39 1.66
C PHE A 212 18.07 18.26 0.77
N LYS A 213 17.07 18.52 -0.09
CA LYS A 213 16.62 17.51 -1.07
C LYS A 213 17.67 17.22 -2.13
N SER A 214 18.29 18.26 -2.69
CA SER A 214 19.28 18.10 -3.76
C SER A 214 20.59 17.47 -3.28
N SER A 215 20.92 17.63 -2.00
CA SER A 215 22.09 16.97 -1.40
C SER A 215 21.86 15.49 -1.06
N PHE A 216 20.62 14.99 -1.05
CA PHE A 216 20.32 13.59 -0.78
C PHE A 216 20.19 12.78 -2.08
N SER A 217 20.64 11.52 -2.04
CA SER A 217 20.52 10.55 -3.14
C SER A 217 19.80 9.30 -2.64
N PHE A 218 18.83 8.83 -3.40
CA PHE A 218 18.33 7.46 -3.30
C PHE A 218 19.29 6.57 -4.10
N ASP A 219 20.08 5.76 -3.42
CA ASP A 219 21.17 5.01 -4.04
C ASP A 219 20.64 3.75 -4.74
N ALA A 220 21.25 3.42 -5.88
CA ALA A 220 20.97 2.19 -6.58
C ALA A 220 21.25 0.96 -5.69
N GLY A 221 20.39 -0.05 -5.76
CA GLY A 221 20.53 -1.31 -5.03
C GLY A 221 20.35 -1.17 -3.51
N ARG A 222 19.82 -0.05 -3.01
CA ARG A 222 19.50 0.14 -1.58
C ARG A 222 18.00 0.08 -1.34
N ASN A 223 17.60 -0.67 -0.31
CA ASN A 223 16.20 -0.73 0.08
C ASN A 223 15.77 0.53 0.84
N TYR A 224 14.63 1.09 0.47
CA TYR A 224 13.96 2.18 1.17
C TYR A 224 12.54 1.78 1.51
N CYS A 225 12.20 1.79 2.80
CA CYS A 225 10.85 1.49 3.26
C CYS A 225 10.09 2.78 3.58
N CYS A 226 8.91 2.93 3.02
CA CYS A 226 8.09 4.13 3.06
C CYS A 226 6.69 3.82 3.55
N ASP A 227 6.09 4.76 4.28
CA ASP A 227 4.70 4.68 4.67
C ASP A 227 4.02 6.04 4.51
N PHE A 228 2.95 6.05 3.72
CA PHE A 228 2.07 7.19 3.51
C PHE A 228 0.70 6.88 4.08
N PHE A 229 0.35 7.49 5.21
CA PHE A 229 -0.91 7.26 5.90
C PHE A 229 -1.55 8.58 6.30
N ASN A 230 -2.88 8.60 6.31
CA ASN A 230 -3.64 9.78 6.71
C ASN A 230 -5.05 9.42 7.20
N ASP A 231 -5.64 10.35 7.94
CA ASP A 231 -7.04 10.36 8.37
C ASP A 231 -7.93 11.26 7.49
N ALA A 232 -7.31 11.92 6.50
CA ALA A 232 -7.93 12.95 5.69
C ALA A 232 -8.91 12.38 4.66
N ILE A 233 -8.62 11.22 4.05
CA ILE A 233 -9.52 10.62 3.05
C ILE A 233 -10.22 9.41 3.65
N ASP A 234 -11.55 9.41 3.58
CA ASP A 234 -12.39 8.26 3.84
C ASP A 234 -12.86 7.65 2.52
N PHE A 235 -12.27 6.53 2.12
CA PHE A 235 -12.59 5.87 0.86
C PHE A 235 -13.95 5.15 0.87
N ASN A 236 -14.56 4.91 2.04
CA ASN A 236 -15.87 4.25 2.10
C ASN A 236 -17.02 5.22 1.78
N ASP A 237 -16.93 6.45 2.30
CA ASP A 237 -17.95 7.50 2.11
C ASP A 237 -17.53 8.55 1.06
N PHE A 238 -16.35 8.37 0.46
CA PHE A 238 -15.71 9.34 -0.44
C PHE A 238 -15.69 10.74 0.14
N THR A 239 -15.20 10.88 1.37
CA THR A 239 -15.11 12.18 2.05
C THR A 239 -13.68 12.59 2.31
N VAL A 240 -13.42 13.89 2.16
CA VAL A 240 -12.21 14.52 2.70
C VAL A 240 -12.57 15.15 4.04
N ASN A 241 -12.03 14.60 5.12
CA ASN A 241 -12.06 15.21 6.45
C ASN A 241 -11.13 16.42 6.44
N LEU A 242 -11.71 17.60 6.61
CA LEU A 242 -10.94 18.83 6.68
C LEU A 242 -10.37 19.02 8.09
N PRO A 243 -9.09 19.45 8.21
CA PRO A 243 -8.55 19.84 9.50
C PRO A 243 -9.37 20.99 10.10
N VAL A 244 -9.50 20.99 11.43
CA VAL A 244 -10.25 22.00 12.20
C VAL A 244 -9.77 23.44 11.92
N SER A 245 -8.56 23.60 11.39
CA SER A 245 -8.01 24.89 10.96
C SER A 245 -8.74 25.56 9.78
N VAL A 246 -9.71 24.90 9.14
CA VAL A 246 -10.53 25.48 8.05
C VAL A 246 -12.02 25.52 8.42
N PRO A 247 -12.44 26.32 9.42
CA PRO A 247 -13.80 26.26 9.96
C PRO A 247 -14.90 26.74 8.99
N ILE A 248 -14.52 27.40 7.89
CA ILE A 248 -15.46 28.07 6.96
C ILE A 248 -16.12 27.06 6.00
N LEU A 249 -15.50 25.89 5.76
CA LEU A 249 -15.91 24.93 4.73
C LEU A 249 -16.59 23.66 5.28
N GLY A 250 -16.95 23.65 6.57
CA GLY A 250 -17.43 22.44 7.25
C GLY A 250 -16.29 21.48 7.62
N SER A 251 -16.62 20.36 8.25
CA SER A 251 -15.63 19.34 8.67
C SER A 251 -15.37 18.27 7.62
N LYS A 252 -16.23 18.13 6.62
CA LYS A 252 -16.15 17.11 5.56
C LYS A 252 -16.55 17.68 4.21
N ILE A 253 -15.84 17.26 3.16
CA ILE A 253 -16.21 17.48 1.76
C ILE A 253 -16.60 16.13 1.16
N HIS A 254 -17.78 16.02 0.55
CA HIS A 254 -18.21 14.85 -0.20
C HIS A 254 -17.64 14.90 -1.63
N LEU A 255 -16.71 14.01 -1.95
CA LEU A 255 -16.03 13.97 -3.25
C LEU A 255 -16.93 13.51 -4.38
N MET A 256 -18.02 12.79 -4.10
CA MET A 256 -18.96 12.33 -5.12
C MET A 256 -19.63 13.47 -5.91
N GLU A 257 -19.78 14.65 -5.30
CA GLU A 257 -20.28 15.85 -6.00
C GLU A 257 -19.35 16.33 -7.13
N TYR A 258 -18.06 15.97 -7.01
CA TYR A 258 -16.96 16.40 -7.86
C TYR A 258 -16.42 15.26 -8.74
N TYR A 259 -16.82 14.02 -8.45
CA TYR A 259 -16.38 12.83 -9.16
C TYR A 259 -16.80 12.87 -10.64
N ASN A 260 -15.83 12.67 -11.53
CA ASN A 260 -16.02 12.72 -12.97
C ASN A 260 -15.77 11.38 -13.67
N GLY A 261 -15.73 10.28 -12.91
CA GLY A 261 -15.48 8.93 -13.45
C GLY A 261 -14.01 8.52 -13.52
N GLN A 262 -13.08 9.45 -13.29
CA GLN A 262 -11.66 9.12 -13.32
C GLN A 262 -11.21 8.47 -12.01
N PRO A 263 -10.31 7.46 -12.05
CA PRO A 263 -9.74 6.90 -10.83
C PRO A 263 -8.81 7.90 -10.14
N VAL A 264 -8.56 7.67 -8.85
CA VAL A 264 -7.47 8.34 -8.13
C VAL A 264 -6.23 7.49 -8.28
N ARG A 265 -5.19 8.02 -8.94
CA ARG A 265 -3.91 7.34 -9.11
C ARG A 265 -2.89 7.92 -8.14
N TYR A 266 -2.17 7.07 -7.42
CA TYR A 266 -0.95 7.40 -6.68
C TYR A 266 0.25 6.89 -7.47
N VAL A 267 1.28 7.72 -7.64
CA VAL A 267 2.42 7.41 -8.48
C VAL A 267 3.71 7.71 -7.72
N LEU A 268 4.62 6.73 -7.68
CA LEU A 268 6.03 6.97 -7.39
C LEU A 268 6.77 7.15 -8.71
N ARG A 269 7.46 8.27 -8.88
CA ARG A 269 8.15 8.61 -10.14
C ARG A 269 9.42 9.40 -9.93
N GLU A 270 10.36 9.25 -10.85
CA GLU A 270 11.48 10.17 -11.05
C GLU A 270 11.07 11.23 -12.09
N GLY A 271 11.13 12.50 -11.73
CA GLY A 271 10.83 13.63 -12.62
C GLY A 271 10.97 14.96 -11.90
N ARG A 272 10.96 16.08 -12.62
CA ARG A 272 11.09 17.37 -11.96
C ARG A 272 9.78 17.81 -11.33
N ARG A 273 9.85 18.53 -10.22
CA ARG A 273 8.66 19.20 -9.67
C ARG A 273 8.15 20.24 -10.67
N GLY A 274 6.87 20.18 -11.00
CA GLY A 274 6.26 20.99 -12.07
C GLY A 274 5.88 20.19 -13.31
N GLU A 275 6.41 18.98 -13.46
CA GLU A 275 6.14 18.10 -14.60
C GLU A 275 4.93 17.18 -14.31
N GLY A 276 4.00 17.09 -15.27
CA GLY A 276 2.76 16.32 -15.16
C GLY A 276 2.91 14.86 -15.62
N GLU A 277 1.80 14.15 -15.82
CA GLU A 277 1.82 12.80 -16.41
C GLU A 277 2.49 12.81 -17.81
N GLY A 278 3.47 11.93 -18.01
CA GLY A 278 4.23 11.79 -19.28
C GLY A 278 5.66 12.35 -19.24
N ASP A 279 5.97 13.16 -18.23
CA ASP A 279 7.27 13.85 -18.10
C ASP A 279 8.14 13.21 -17.00
N GLY A 280 8.62 11.99 -17.18
CA GLY A 280 9.45 11.32 -16.18
C GLY A 280 9.40 9.80 -16.27
N LYS A 281 10.07 9.14 -15.33
CA LYS A 281 10.12 7.68 -15.22
C LYS A 281 9.23 7.21 -14.09
N VAL A 282 8.31 6.30 -14.39
CA VAL A 282 7.40 5.72 -13.40
C VAL A 282 8.09 4.57 -12.71
N LEU A 283 8.11 4.59 -11.38
CA LEU A 283 8.57 3.44 -10.58
C LEU A 283 7.40 2.48 -10.33
N PHE A 284 6.27 3.00 -9.84
CA PHE A 284 5.01 2.25 -9.76
C PHE A 284 3.79 3.17 -9.72
N VAL A 285 2.63 2.57 -9.98
CA VAL A 285 1.31 3.21 -9.88
C VAL A 285 0.41 2.36 -8.97
N VAL A 286 -0.37 3.03 -8.12
CA VAL A 286 -1.52 2.46 -7.40
C VAL A 286 -2.77 3.18 -7.87
N VAL A 287 -3.76 2.44 -8.37
CA VAL A 287 -5.01 2.98 -8.90
C VAL A 287 -6.13 2.62 -7.94
N ILE A 288 -6.85 3.63 -7.46
CA ILE A 288 -8.08 3.49 -6.68
C ILE A 288 -9.25 3.89 -7.58
N GLU A 289 -10.03 2.90 -7.97
CA GLU A 289 -11.16 3.04 -8.88
C GLU A 289 -12.48 2.87 -8.13
N LEU A 290 -13.51 3.62 -8.57
CA LEU A 290 -14.88 3.45 -8.10
C LEU A 290 -15.66 2.72 -9.19
N VAL A 291 -16.10 1.50 -8.90
CA VAL A 291 -16.87 0.68 -9.82
C VAL A 291 -18.34 0.75 -9.42
N GLU A 292 -19.24 0.99 -10.37
CA GLU A 292 -20.67 0.95 -10.10
C GLU A 292 -21.09 -0.48 -9.74
N LYS A 293 -21.87 -0.63 -8.66
CA LYS A 293 -22.39 -1.93 -8.24
C LYS A 293 -23.22 -2.54 -9.36
N GLY A 294 -22.93 -3.78 -9.69
CA GLY A 294 -23.53 -4.48 -10.83
C GLY A 294 -22.71 -4.43 -12.12
N GLU A 295 -21.71 -3.55 -12.21
CA GLU A 295 -20.69 -3.54 -13.28
C GLU A 295 -19.34 -4.09 -12.80
N GLU A 296 -19.37 -4.84 -11.69
CA GLU A 296 -18.18 -5.36 -11.02
C GLU A 296 -17.35 -6.29 -11.93
N GLY A 297 -17.95 -7.00 -12.89
CA GLY A 297 -17.22 -7.98 -13.73
C GLY A 297 -16.66 -9.16 -12.92
N ASP A 298 -16.48 -10.30 -13.59
CA ASP A 298 -16.13 -11.59 -12.95
C ASP A 298 -14.63 -11.71 -12.57
N GLY A 299 -14.09 -10.69 -11.92
CA GLY A 299 -12.70 -10.68 -11.44
C GLY A 299 -12.52 -11.50 -10.17
N GLU A 300 -12.37 -12.82 -10.34
CA GLU A 300 -11.75 -13.80 -9.42
C GLU A 300 -12.30 -13.82 -7.99
N GLY A 301 -13.52 -14.35 -7.86
CA GLY A 301 -13.90 -15.14 -6.70
C GLY A 301 -13.88 -16.61 -7.10
N GLU A 302 -12.72 -17.27 -7.07
CA GLU A 302 -12.74 -18.73 -6.89
C GLU A 302 -13.22 -18.97 -5.45
N GLU A 303 -14.51 -19.30 -5.32
CA GLU A 303 -14.99 -20.05 -4.19
C GLU A 303 -14.17 -21.36 -4.18
N VAL A 304 -13.29 -21.50 -3.20
CA VAL A 304 -12.69 -22.81 -2.90
C VAL A 304 -13.84 -23.67 -2.38
N GLU A 305 -14.44 -24.47 -3.27
CA GLU A 305 -15.30 -25.57 -2.87
C GLU A 305 -14.41 -26.54 -2.07
N GLU A 306 -14.61 -26.57 -0.74
CA GLU A 306 -14.13 -27.66 0.09
C GLU A 306 -14.86 -28.93 -0.36
N GLU A 307 -14.18 -29.78 -1.14
CA GLU A 307 -14.65 -31.15 -1.37
C GLU A 307 -14.58 -31.91 -0.05
N GLU A 308 -15.72 -31.98 0.65
CA GLU A 308 -15.95 -32.98 1.69
C GLU A 308 -15.97 -34.38 1.03
N GLU A 309 -14.86 -35.12 1.10
CA GLU A 309 -14.87 -36.56 0.84
C GLU A 309 -15.65 -37.28 1.95
N GLU A 310 -16.96 -37.46 1.75
CA GLU A 310 -17.76 -38.45 2.44
C GLU A 310 -17.33 -39.86 2.02
N GLY A 311 -16.41 -40.46 2.78
CA GLY A 311 -16.09 -41.87 2.71
C GLY A 311 -17.07 -42.73 3.52
N GLU A 312 -18.22 -43.06 2.94
CA GLU A 312 -19.06 -44.18 3.39
C GLU A 312 -19.24 -45.20 2.26
N GLU A 313 -18.70 -46.42 2.41
CA GLU A 313 -19.40 -47.68 2.09
C GLU A 313 -18.69 -48.84 2.82
N LYS A 314 -19.31 -49.34 3.89
CA LYS A 314 -20.23 -50.49 3.98
C LYS A 314 -19.55 -51.82 4.29
N GLN A 315 -19.77 -52.26 5.53
CA GLN A 315 -19.73 -53.65 5.96
C GLN A 315 -20.73 -54.49 5.16
N GLU A 316 -20.26 -55.57 4.56
CA GLU A 316 -21.09 -56.74 4.27
C GLU A 316 -20.61 -57.92 5.12
N SER A 317 -21.58 -58.53 5.79
CA SER A 317 -21.45 -59.60 6.76
C SER A 317 -21.72 -60.96 6.14
N GLU A 318 -21.13 -62.00 6.76
CA GLU A 318 -21.62 -63.40 6.83
C GLU A 318 -21.48 -64.27 5.56
N THR A 319 -21.17 -65.58 5.58
CA THR A 319 -20.89 -66.59 6.61
C THR A 319 -20.25 -67.84 5.95
N LYS A 320 -19.57 -68.68 6.75
CA LYS A 320 -19.42 -70.16 6.63
C LYS A 320 -18.61 -70.71 5.44
N ASP A 321 -17.88 -71.82 5.50
CA ASP A 321 -17.77 -72.92 6.47
C ASP A 321 -16.47 -73.70 6.23
N GLU A 322 -16.08 -74.45 7.26
CA GLU A 322 -15.33 -75.73 7.26
C GLU A 322 -13.93 -75.88 6.62
N GLY A 323 -12.99 -76.34 7.47
CA GLY A 323 -12.36 -77.64 7.17
C GLY A 323 -10.85 -77.80 7.36
N GLY A 324 -10.40 -78.02 8.61
CA GLY A 324 -9.66 -79.26 8.90
C GLY A 324 -8.12 -79.26 9.00
N ARG A 325 -7.66 -79.72 10.18
CA ARG A 325 -6.43 -80.50 10.52
C ARG A 325 -5.07 -79.82 10.30
N GLY A 326 -4.10 -79.88 11.22
CA GLY A 326 -3.98 -80.58 12.51
C GLY A 326 -2.52 -80.55 13.01
N GLY A 327 -2.32 -81.00 14.25
CA GLY A 327 -1.02 -81.30 14.88
C GLY A 327 -0.25 -80.06 15.35
N GLY A 328 0.35 -79.99 16.54
CA GLY A 328 0.69 -80.99 17.53
C GLY A 328 2.05 -80.64 18.14
N TYR A 329 2.13 -80.77 19.45
CA TYR A 329 3.34 -80.87 20.28
C TYR A 329 4.05 -79.62 20.84
N VAL A 330 4.45 -79.86 22.08
CA VAL A 330 5.06 -79.07 23.16
C VAL A 330 6.58 -79.18 23.05
N ASP A 331 7.33 -78.16 23.44
CA ASP A 331 8.56 -78.40 24.20
C ASP A 331 8.93 -77.23 25.12
N GLU A 332 9.48 -77.62 26.25
CA GLU A 332 10.10 -76.90 27.36
C GLU A 332 11.33 -76.11 26.83
N GLY A 333 11.79 -75.00 27.38
CA GLY A 333 12.06 -74.65 28.76
C GLY A 333 13.44 -73.96 28.81
N VAL A 334 13.88 -73.70 30.04
CA VAL A 334 15.23 -73.29 30.48
C VAL A 334 15.44 -71.78 30.73
N ASP A 335 15.28 -71.48 32.02
CA ASP A 335 16.01 -70.58 32.95
C ASP A 335 16.39 -69.15 32.55
#